data_AF-A0A4Q7NQF9-F1
#
_entry.id   AF-A0A4Q7NQF9-F1
#
_cell.length_a   1.000
_cell.length_b   1.000
_cell.length_c   1.000
_cell.angle_alpha   90.00
_cell.angle_beta   90.00
_cell.angle_gamma   90.00
#
_symmetry.space_group_name_H-M   'P 1'
#
loop_
_entity.id
_entity.type
_entity.pdbx_description
1 polymer ?
#
loop_
_entity_poly.entity_id
_entity_poly.type
_entity_poly.pdbx_seq_one_letter_code
_entity_poly.pdbx_strand_id
1 'polypeptide(L)'
;MPIRPLPLLAAAGWTAEALLVLRYPQGDSGWGAPGRLVELAFVVALVGSATCLPDVRDRLRVRAAGRAATVVALVGLAALVVASVVSLVAGGNTLGLVFVVGLGLVLLSLLVLALDGLTAPGPRWPAPLPLLGLVVAIGLGDHGGGLLLGILFLGWAVRAVRSRTRATSPVTVAG
;
A
#
# COMPACT_ATOMS: atom_id res chain seq x y z
N MET A 1 14.07 18.25 -0.21
CA MET A 1 12.91 17.64 0.49
C MET A 1 13.39 16.45 1.31
N PRO A 2 13.07 16.38 2.61
CA PRO A 2 13.50 15.29 3.50
C PRO A 2 13.04 13.91 3.01
N ILE A 3 13.67 12.85 3.53
CA ILE A 3 13.18 11.47 3.36
C ILE A 3 11.75 11.48 3.89
N ARG A 4 10.78 11.20 3.03
CA ARG A 4 9.43 10.92 3.52
C ARG A 4 9.50 9.45 3.95
N PRO A 5 9.51 9.09 5.25
CA PRO A 5 9.57 7.70 5.73
C PRO A 5 8.30 6.89 5.38
N LEU A 6 7.46 7.44 4.52
CA LEU A 6 6.12 7.00 4.20
C LEU A 6 6.08 5.60 3.56
N PRO A 7 6.98 5.23 2.62
CA PRO A 7 7.04 3.86 2.11
C PRO A 7 7.59 2.86 3.14
N LEU A 8 8.42 3.32 4.09
CA LEU A 8 8.89 2.46 5.18
C LEU A 8 7.75 2.16 6.15
N LEU A 9 6.84 3.11 6.38
CA LEU A 9 5.64 2.89 7.19
C LEU A 9 4.73 1.82 6.56
N ALA A 10 4.48 1.92 5.26
CA ALA A 10 3.73 0.90 4.52
C ALA A 10 4.42 -0.47 4.61
N ALA A 11 5.73 -0.51 4.34
CA ALA A 11 6.51 -1.73 4.39
C ALA A 11 6.48 -2.38 5.78
N ALA A 12 6.71 -1.60 6.83
CA ALA A 12 6.71 -2.07 8.21
C ALA A 12 5.32 -2.55 8.63
N GLY A 13 4.25 -1.80 8.31
CA GLY A 13 2.88 -2.19 8.62
C GLY A 13 2.50 -3.53 7.98
N TRP A 14 2.69 -3.66 6.66
CA TRP A 14 2.37 -4.89 5.94
C TRP A 14 3.23 -6.09 6.37
N THR A 15 4.50 -5.86 6.70
CA THR A 15 5.38 -6.92 7.21
C THR A 15 4.97 -7.36 8.61
N ALA A 16 4.68 -6.40 9.50
CA ALA A 16 4.26 -6.70 10.86
C ALA A 16 2.91 -7.42 10.89
N GLU A 17 1.93 -6.96 10.10
CA GLU A 17 0.63 -7.62 9.94
C GLU A 17 0.82 -9.08 9.52
N ALA A 18 1.53 -9.33 8.41
CA ALA A 18 1.71 -10.69 7.92
C ALA A 18 2.48 -11.61 8.89
N LEU A 19 3.51 -11.10 9.57
CA LEU A 19 4.24 -11.88 10.58
C LEU A 19 3.34 -12.22 11.78
N LEU A 20 2.47 -11.29 12.19
CA LEU A 20 1.53 -11.51 13.29
C LEU A 20 0.46 -12.53 12.90
N VAL A 21 -0.10 -12.47 11.69
CA VAL A 21 -1.11 -13.44 11.25
C VAL A 21 -0.53 -14.83 11.09
N LEU A 22 0.68 -14.96 10.53
CA LEU A 22 1.38 -16.25 10.44
C LEU A 22 1.70 -16.85 11.81
N ARG A 23 2.01 -16.01 12.81
CA ARG A 23 2.35 -16.45 14.16
C ARG A 23 1.11 -16.74 15.01
N TYR A 24 0.06 -15.96 14.82
CA TYR A 24 -1.18 -16.00 15.59
C TYR A 24 -2.36 -15.97 14.63
N PRO A 25 -2.72 -17.10 13.99
CA PRO A 25 -3.93 -17.16 13.16
C PRO A 25 -5.15 -16.71 13.98
N GLN A 26 -5.92 -15.77 13.44
CA GLN A 26 -7.12 -15.23 14.11
C GLN A 26 -8.38 -15.66 13.37
N GLY A 27 -9.45 -15.95 14.10
CA GLY A 27 -10.79 -16.04 13.51
C GLY A 27 -11.44 -14.66 13.39
N ASP A 28 -12.65 -14.61 12.84
CA ASP A 28 -13.38 -13.35 12.60
C ASP A 28 -13.89 -12.65 13.86
N SER A 29 -13.84 -13.27 15.04
CA SER A 29 -14.42 -12.68 16.25
C SER A 29 -13.64 -13.02 17.52
N GLY A 30 -13.94 -12.28 18.60
CA GLY A 30 -13.35 -12.53 19.92
C GLY A 30 -11.86 -12.21 19.99
N TRP A 31 -11.42 -11.15 19.30
CA TRP A 31 -10.00 -10.83 19.21
C TRP A 31 -9.40 -10.49 20.58
N GLY A 32 -8.46 -11.33 20.99
CA GLY A 32 -7.53 -11.02 22.08
C GLY A 32 -6.51 -9.95 21.66
N ALA A 33 -5.52 -9.71 22.53
CA ALA A 33 -4.43 -8.77 22.23
C ALA A 33 -3.73 -9.02 20.87
N PRO A 34 -3.47 -10.29 20.45
CA PRO A 34 -2.84 -10.55 19.15
C PRO A 34 -3.68 -10.08 17.95
N GLY A 35 -4.99 -10.33 17.92
CA GLY A 35 -5.85 -9.87 16.83
C GLY A 35 -5.95 -8.35 16.74
N ARG A 36 -5.97 -7.65 17.88
CA ARG A 36 -5.90 -6.18 17.90
C ARG A 36 -4.58 -5.64 17.36
N LEU A 37 -3.47 -6.33 17.59
CA LEU A 37 -2.16 -5.95 17.03
C LEU A 37 -2.09 -6.18 15.53
N VAL A 38 -2.66 -7.27 15.02
CA VAL A 38 -2.80 -7.53 13.57
C VAL A 38 -3.57 -6.38 12.92
N GLU A 39 -4.75 -6.05 13.45
CA GLU A 39 -5.60 -5.01 12.88
C GLU A 39 -4.95 -3.62 12.95
N LEU A 40 -4.24 -3.32 14.04
CA LEU A 40 -3.49 -2.08 14.16
C LEU A 40 -2.34 -2.01 13.13
N ALA A 41 -1.61 -3.12 12.94
CA ALA A 41 -0.56 -3.19 11.92
C ALA A 41 -1.14 -3.00 10.51
N PHE A 42 -2.32 -3.57 10.23
CA PHE A 42 -3.05 -3.38 8.99
C PHE A 42 -3.46 -1.92 8.78
N VAL A 43 -4.01 -1.24 9.79
CA VAL A 43 -4.31 0.21 9.74
C VAL A 43 -3.06 1.02 9.39
N VAL A 44 -1.93 0.75 10.06
CA VAL A 44 -0.65 1.42 9.77
C VAL A 44 -0.21 1.17 8.33
N ALA A 45 -0.39 -0.06 7.84
CA ALA A 45 -0.08 -0.44 6.47
C ALA A 45 -0.93 0.32 5.45
N LEU A 46 -2.24 0.46 5.69
CA LEU A 46 -3.18 1.22 4.85
C LEU A 46 -2.81 2.70 4.80
N VAL A 47 -2.54 3.32 5.96
CA VAL A 47 -2.11 4.73 6.04
C VAL A 47 -0.78 4.93 5.30
N GLY A 48 0.19 4.04 5.53
CA GLY A 48 1.46 4.04 4.79
C GLY A 48 1.23 3.93 3.28
N SER A 49 0.34 3.04 2.84
CA SER A 49 0.04 2.82 1.42
C SER A 49 -0.60 4.06 0.78
N ALA A 50 -1.54 4.71 1.49
CA ALA A 50 -2.18 5.95 1.06
C ALA A 50 -1.16 7.06 0.83
N THR A 51 -0.18 7.18 1.74
CA THR A 51 0.86 8.20 1.63
C THR A 51 1.85 7.98 0.48
N CYS A 52 1.95 6.75 -0.04
CA CYS A 52 2.80 6.41 -1.19
C CYS A 52 2.13 6.64 -2.54
N LEU A 53 0.80 6.58 -2.59
CA LEU A 53 0.06 6.59 -3.86
C LEU A 53 0.27 7.85 -4.73
N PRO A 54 0.41 9.07 -4.17
CA PRO A 54 0.78 10.24 -4.97
C PRO A 54 2.17 10.12 -5.62
N ASP A 55 3.16 9.52 -4.93
CA ASP A 55 4.51 9.29 -5.50
C ASP A 55 4.46 8.21 -6.59
N VAL A 56 3.64 7.17 -6.42
CA VAL A 56 3.33 6.17 -7.46
C VAL A 56 2.82 6.85 -8.73
N ARG A 57 1.76 7.64 -8.58
CA ARG A 57 1.13 8.41 -9.66
C ARG A 57 2.15 9.28 -10.40
N ASP A 58 2.94 10.06 -9.66
CA ASP A 58 3.87 11.02 -10.25
C ASP A 58 5.02 10.32 -11.00
N ARG A 59 5.53 9.20 -10.48
CA ARG A 59 6.58 8.41 -11.14
C ARG A 59 6.11 7.67 -12.38
N LEU A 60 4.86 7.21 -12.37
CA LEU A 60 4.24 6.57 -13.53
C LEU A 60 3.86 7.58 -14.62
N ARG A 61 3.97 8.90 -14.35
CA ARG A 61 3.65 9.97 -15.30
C ARG A 61 2.24 9.84 -15.90
N VAL A 62 1.31 9.42 -15.06
CA VAL A 62 -0.08 9.16 -15.47
C VAL A 62 -0.81 10.45 -15.87
N ARG A 63 -1.83 10.30 -16.71
CA ARG A 63 -2.64 11.37 -17.28
C ARG A 63 -3.81 11.69 -16.35
N ALA A 64 -4.84 12.36 -16.88
CA ALA A 64 -6.01 12.76 -16.12
C ALA A 64 -6.73 11.57 -15.46
N ALA A 65 -6.87 10.45 -16.17
CA ALA A 65 -7.54 9.25 -15.67
C ALA A 65 -6.82 8.66 -14.45
N GLY A 66 -5.50 8.42 -14.53
CA GLY A 66 -4.72 7.92 -13.39
C GLY A 66 -4.67 8.90 -12.21
N ARG A 67 -4.72 10.21 -12.47
CA ARG A 67 -4.82 11.24 -11.42
C ARG A 67 -6.16 11.16 -10.68
N ALA A 68 -7.28 11.09 -11.41
CA ALA A 68 -8.60 10.92 -10.82
C ALA A 68 -8.70 9.60 -10.05
N ALA A 69 -8.23 8.50 -10.64
CA ALA A 69 -8.18 7.19 -10.00
C ALA A 69 -7.34 7.23 -8.71
N THR A 70 -6.23 7.96 -8.67
CA THR A 70 -5.45 8.14 -7.43
C THR A 70 -6.28 8.76 -6.31
N VAL A 71 -7.11 9.78 -6.61
CA VAL A 71 -7.99 10.41 -5.61
C VAL A 71 -9.03 9.42 -5.12
N VAL A 72 -9.67 8.67 -6.03
CA VAL A 72 -10.68 7.67 -5.68
C VAL A 72 -10.08 6.54 -4.83
N ALA A 73 -8.86 6.08 -5.15
CA ALA A 73 -8.13 5.12 -4.34
C ALA A 73 -7.83 5.65 -2.93
N LEU A 74 -7.48 6.94 -2.77
CA LEU A 74 -7.27 7.53 -1.45
C LEU A 74 -8.56 7.55 -0.62
N VAL A 75 -9.71 7.83 -1.25
CA VAL A 75 -11.02 7.71 -0.59
C VAL A 75 -11.31 6.27 -0.18
N GLY A 76 -11.04 5.30 -1.06
CA GLY A 76 -11.17 3.88 -0.74
C GLY A 76 -10.28 3.44 0.42
N LEU A 77 -9.01 3.86 0.43
CA LEU A 77 -8.08 3.58 1.54
C LEU A 77 -8.54 4.23 2.85
N ALA A 78 -9.09 5.45 2.80
CA ALA A 78 -9.66 6.09 3.99
C ALA A 78 -10.86 5.30 4.54
N ALA A 79 -11.75 4.82 3.66
CA ALA A 79 -12.87 3.96 4.07
C ALA A 79 -12.39 2.64 4.69
N LEU A 80 -11.35 2.02 4.13
CA LEU A 80 -10.73 0.81 4.71
C LEU A 80 -10.14 1.08 6.10
N VAL A 81 -9.42 2.21 6.28
CA VAL A 81 -8.89 2.61 7.59
C VAL A 81 -10.02 2.78 8.60
N VAL A 82 -11.09 3.49 8.24
CA VAL A 82 -12.25 3.69 9.14
C VAL A 82 -12.88 2.35 9.51
N ALA A 83 -13.16 1.48 8.55
CA ALA A 83 -13.73 0.15 8.83
C ALA A 83 -12.82 -0.71 9.73
N SER A 84 -11.51 -0.60 9.54
CA SER A 84 -10.53 -1.35 10.33
C SER A 84 -10.44 -0.81 11.77
N VAL A 85 -10.47 0.51 11.95
CA VAL A 85 -10.52 1.13 13.28
C VAL A 85 -11.80 0.77 14.02
N VAL A 86 -12.94 0.72 13.33
CA VAL A 86 -14.21 0.28 13.93
C VAL A 86 -14.11 -1.19 14.38
N SER A 87 -13.53 -2.06 13.56
CA SER A 87 -13.29 -3.47 13.91
C SER A 87 -12.37 -3.62 15.13
N LEU A 88 -11.32 -2.78 15.22
CA LEU A 88 -10.43 -2.74 16.38
C LEU A 88 -11.18 -2.38 17.68
N VAL A 89 -12.08 -1.40 17.63
CA VAL A 89 -12.89 -0.96 18.78
C VAL A 89 -13.95 -2.01 19.15
N ALA A 90 -14.56 -2.64 18.15
CA ALA A 90 -15.54 -3.70 18.34
C ALA A 90 -14.93 -5.02 18.84
N GLY A 91 -13.61 -5.21 18.73
CA GLY A 91 -12.91 -6.40 19.18
C GLY A 91 -13.12 -7.62 18.28
N GLY A 92 -13.37 -7.40 16.99
CA GLY A 92 -13.64 -8.44 16.02
C GLY A 92 -13.83 -7.86 14.63
N ASN A 93 -13.84 -8.73 13.63
CA ASN A 93 -14.09 -8.37 12.24
C ASN A 93 -15.51 -7.81 12.11
N THR A 94 -15.62 -6.51 11.85
CA THR A 94 -16.89 -5.83 11.53
C THR A 94 -16.89 -5.29 10.12
N LEU A 95 -16.11 -5.92 9.22
CA LEU A 95 -15.91 -5.49 7.84
C LEU A 95 -17.22 -5.58 7.05
N GLY A 96 -18.04 -4.55 7.19
CA GLY A 96 -19.32 -4.42 6.53
C GLY A 96 -19.19 -3.76 5.15
N LEU A 97 -20.31 -3.23 4.66
CA LEU A 97 -20.42 -2.63 3.33
C LEU A 97 -19.34 -1.56 3.05
N VAL A 98 -18.94 -0.78 4.07
CA VAL A 98 -17.90 0.25 3.96
C VAL A 98 -16.55 -0.35 3.54
N PHE A 99 -16.17 -1.49 4.11
CA PHE A 99 -14.92 -2.16 3.76
C PHE A 99 -14.97 -2.68 2.33
N VAL A 100 -16.06 -3.36 1.95
CA VAL A 100 -16.24 -3.92 0.60
C VAL A 100 -16.21 -2.82 -0.46
N VAL A 101 -16.94 -1.73 -0.25
CA VAL A 101 -16.94 -0.58 -1.15
C VAL A 101 -15.56 0.07 -1.19
N GLY A 102 -14.91 0.27 -0.03
CA GLY A 102 -13.56 0.81 0.04
C GLY A 102 -12.54 -0.02 -0.75
N LEU A 103 -12.56 -1.35 -0.56
CA LEU A 103 -11.68 -2.28 -1.27
C LEU A 103 -11.96 -2.26 -2.77
N GLY A 104 -13.23 -2.28 -3.17
CA GLY A 104 -13.63 -2.18 -4.57
C GLY A 104 -13.14 -0.89 -5.23
N LEU A 105 -13.29 0.26 -4.55
CA LEU A 105 -12.78 1.55 -5.02
C LEU A 105 -11.25 1.51 -5.20
N VAL A 106 -10.52 0.93 -4.25
CA VAL A 106 -9.05 0.79 -4.36
C VAL A 106 -8.68 -0.09 -5.54
N LEU A 107 -9.29 -1.28 -5.68
CA LEU A 107 -8.97 -2.22 -6.76
C LEU A 107 -9.24 -1.62 -8.15
N LEU A 108 -10.44 -1.05 -8.36
CA LEU A 108 -10.80 -0.42 -9.63
C LEU A 108 -9.89 0.78 -9.94
N SER A 109 -9.56 1.58 -8.93
CA SER A 109 -8.68 2.73 -9.11
C SER A 109 -7.24 2.32 -9.43
N LEU A 110 -6.72 1.28 -8.78
CA LEU A 110 -5.40 0.73 -9.08
C LEU A 110 -5.36 0.10 -10.48
N LEU A 111 -6.46 -0.51 -10.94
CA LEU A 111 -6.58 -0.98 -12.31
C LEU A 111 -6.51 0.17 -13.31
N VAL A 112 -7.30 1.24 -13.12
CA VAL A 112 -7.27 2.42 -13.99
C VAL A 112 -5.89 3.07 -13.97
N LEU A 113 -5.26 3.18 -12.80
CA LEU A 113 -3.90 3.71 -12.64
C LEU A 113 -2.86 2.85 -13.39
N ALA A 114 -2.98 1.52 -13.30
CA ALA A 114 -2.10 0.60 -13.99
C ALA A 114 -2.26 0.72 -15.52
N LEU A 115 -3.50 0.73 -16.02
CA LEU A 115 -3.79 0.88 -17.45
C LEU A 115 -3.25 2.21 -17.99
N ASP A 116 -3.52 3.33 -17.30
CA ASP A 116 -3.02 4.64 -17.71
C ASP A 116 -1.48 4.67 -17.67
N GLY A 117 -0.86 4.12 -16.63
CA GLY A 117 0.59 4.00 -16.49
C GLY A 117 1.26 3.11 -17.56
N LEU A 118 0.57 2.07 -18.05
CA LEU A 118 1.04 1.25 -19.17
C LEU A 118 1.04 2.03 -20.51
N THR A 119 0.19 3.05 -20.63
CA THR A 119 0.16 3.93 -21.82
C THR A 119 1.10 5.13 -21.71
N ALA A 120 1.62 5.41 -20.52
CA ALA A 120 2.47 6.56 -20.27
C ALA A 120 3.88 6.43 -20.89
N PRO A 121 4.54 7.55 -21.23
CA PRO A 121 5.92 7.55 -21.71
C PRO A 121 6.90 7.28 -20.55
N GLY A 122 7.64 6.16 -20.62
CA GLY A 122 8.64 5.77 -19.64
C GLY A 122 8.66 4.27 -19.35
N PRO A 123 9.28 3.84 -18.22
CA PRO A 123 9.25 2.44 -17.79
C PRO A 123 7.83 2.04 -17.39
N ARG A 124 7.22 1.12 -18.15
CA ARG A 124 5.81 0.69 -18.02
C ARG A 124 5.59 -0.47 -17.04
N TRP A 125 6.61 -1.31 -16.89
CA TRP A 125 6.54 -2.52 -16.05
C TRP A 125 6.19 -2.29 -14.56
N PRO A 126 6.48 -1.14 -13.90
CA PRO A 126 6.08 -0.96 -12.51
C PRO A 126 4.61 -0.55 -12.34
N ALA A 127 3.91 -0.14 -13.40
CA ALA A 127 2.52 0.30 -13.35
C ALA A 127 1.55 -0.74 -12.75
N PRO A 128 1.59 -2.03 -13.13
CA PRO A 128 0.68 -3.03 -12.56
C PRO A 128 1.07 -3.50 -11.16
N LEU A 129 2.27 -3.21 -10.66
CA LEU A 129 2.77 -3.80 -9.41
C LEU A 129 1.89 -3.52 -8.18
N PRO A 130 1.38 -2.29 -7.95
CA PRO A 130 0.52 -2.05 -6.80
C PRO A 130 -0.77 -2.86 -6.85
N LEU A 131 -1.38 -3.00 -8.04
CA LEU A 131 -2.57 -3.81 -8.25
C LEU A 131 -2.28 -5.29 -8.03
N LEU A 132 -1.24 -5.82 -8.67
CA LEU A 132 -0.85 -7.23 -8.55
C LEU A 132 -0.48 -7.59 -7.12
N GLY A 133 0.29 -6.72 -6.45
CA GLY A 133 0.64 -6.91 -5.04
C GLY A 133 -0.60 -7.01 -4.15
N LEU A 134 -1.58 -6.13 -4.36
CA LEU A 134 -2.82 -6.15 -3.58
C LEU A 134 -3.68 -7.38 -3.89
N VAL A 135 -3.84 -7.73 -5.17
CA VAL A 135 -4.63 -8.92 -5.58
C VAL A 135 -4.02 -10.21 -5.03
N VAL A 136 -2.71 -10.35 -5.12
CA VAL A 136 -2.01 -11.53 -4.57
C VAL A 136 -2.11 -11.54 -3.04
N ALA A 137 -1.97 -10.39 -2.37
CA ALA A 137 -2.13 -10.30 -0.92
C ALA A 137 -3.54 -10.72 -0.46
N ILE A 138 -4.58 -10.26 -1.16
CA ILE A 138 -5.97 -10.68 -0.90
C ILE A 138 -6.12 -12.19 -1.12
N GLY A 139 -5.57 -12.72 -2.22
CA GLY A 139 -5.67 -14.15 -2.54
C GLY A 139 -4.94 -15.06 -1.55
N LEU A 140 -3.86 -14.58 -0.94
CA LEU A 140 -3.16 -15.28 0.13
C LEU A 140 -3.86 -15.14 1.49
N GLY A 141 -4.63 -14.07 1.70
CA GLY A 141 -5.34 -13.82 2.95
C GLY A 141 -4.41 -13.98 4.15
N ASP A 142 -4.81 -14.85 5.09
CA ASP A 142 -4.08 -15.11 6.34
C ASP A 142 -2.76 -15.89 6.17
N HIS A 143 -2.39 -16.27 4.94
CA HIS A 143 -1.15 -16.98 4.66
C HIS A 143 0.04 -16.02 4.46
N GLY A 144 -0.04 -14.82 5.04
CA GLY A 144 1.04 -13.83 5.02
C GLY A 144 1.13 -13.02 3.73
N GLY A 145 0.00 -12.81 3.04
CA GLY A 145 -0.04 -12.00 1.81
C GLY A 145 0.55 -10.60 1.97
N GLY A 146 0.44 -10.01 3.16
CA GLY A 146 1.06 -8.74 3.52
C GLY A 146 2.58 -8.71 3.34
N LEU A 147 3.31 -9.84 3.47
CA LEU A 147 4.77 -9.86 3.26
C LEU A 147 5.17 -9.40 1.85
N LEU A 148 4.40 -9.76 0.83
CA LEU A 148 4.67 -9.35 -0.55
C LEU A 148 4.48 -7.85 -0.73
N LEU A 149 3.44 -7.28 -0.12
CA LEU A 149 3.23 -5.83 -0.08
C LEU A 149 4.35 -5.14 0.69
N GLY A 150 4.78 -5.70 1.82
CA GLY A 150 5.93 -5.26 2.59
C GLY A 150 7.20 -5.13 1.75
N ILE A 151 7.54 -6.20 1.02
CA ILE A 151 8.69 -6.25 0.11
C ILE A 151 8.56 -5.22 -1.03
N LEU A 152 7.37 -5.10 -1.62
CA LEU A 152 7.10 -4.15 -2.70
C LEU A 152 7.33 -2.70 -2.22
N PHE A 153 6.80 -2.33 -1.06
CA PHE A 153 6.98 -1.01 -0.48
C PHE A 153 8.42 -0.77 -0.01
N LEU A 154 9.12 -1.79 0.49
CA LEU A 154 10.55 -1.70 0.82
C LEU A 154 11.40 -1.46 -0.42
N GLY A 155 11.15 -2.19 -1.51
CA GLY A 155 11.80 -1.97 -2.80
C GLY A 155 11.56 -0.56 -3.32
N TRP A 156 10.34 -0.05 -3.13
CA TRP A 156 9.99 1.34 -3.44
C TRP A 156 10.81 2.34 -2.61
N ALA A 157 10.90 2.12 -1.30
CA ALA A 157 11.66 2.96 -0.37
C ALA A 157 13.14 3.01 -0.78
N VAL A 158 13.76 1.85 -1.01
CA VAL A 158 15.17 1.73 -1.42
C VAL A 158 15.41 2.44 -2.75
N ARG A 159 14.53 2.25 -3.73
CA ARG A 159 14.63 2.94 -5.02
C ARG A 159 14.53 4.45 -4.86
N ALA A 160 13.63 4.94 -4.01
CA ALA A 160 13.46 6.36 -3.73
C ALA A 160 14.74 6.99 -3.15
N VAL A 161 15.44 6.28 -2.25
CA VAL A 161 16.72 6.71 -1.66
C VAL A 161 17.84 6.70 -2.70
N ARG A 162 17.95 5.64 -3.52
CA ARG A 162 18.99 5.51 -4.55
C ARG A 162 18.90 6.59 -5.63
N SER A 163 17.69 6.91 -6.11
CA SER A 163 17.48 7.96 -7.12
C SER A 163 17.94 9.34 -6.65
N ARG A 164 17.84 9.63 -5.34
CA ARG A 164 18.32 10.89 -4.76
C ARG A 164 19.83 10.92 -4.64
N THR A 165 20.43 9.82 -4.16
CA THR A 165 21.89 9.72 -3.98
C THR A 165 22.63 9.99 -5.30
N ARG A 166 22.09 9.49 -6.42
CA ARG A 166 22.63 9.77 -7.77
C ARG A 166 22.48 11.21 -8.22
N ALA A 167 21.41 11.91 -7.81
CA ALA A 167 21.19 13.32 -8.15
C ALA A 167 22.12 14.27 -7.38
N THR A 168 22.67 13.82 -6.24
CA THR A 168 23.57 14.60 -5.37
C THR A 168 25.06 14.30 -5.57
N SER A 169 25.42 13.30 -6.38
CA SER A 169 26.82 13.06 -6.73
C SER A 169 27.35 14.21 -7.62
N PRO A 170 28.38 14.95 -7.21
CA PRO A 170 28.94 16.01 -8.04
C PRO A 170 29.53 15.41 -9.32
N VAL A 171 29.20 16.00 -10.47
CA VAL A 171 29.92 15.75 -11.72
C VAL A 171 31.37 16.15 -11.46
N THR A 172 32.23 15.15 -11.29
CA THR A 172 33.67 15.37 -11.23
C THR A 172 34.06 15.82 -12.63
N VAL A 173 34.22 17.13 -12.83
CA VAL A 173 34.80 17.68 -14.06
C VAL A 173 36.23 17.16 -14.09
N ALA A 174 36.47 16.12 -14.89
CA ALA A 174 37.82 15.71 -15.23
C ALA A 174 38.44 16.86 -16.04
N GLY A 175 39.46 17.49 -15.47
CA GLY A 175 40.29 18.49 -16.15
C GLY A 175 41.26 17.86 -17.14
#